data_AF-W7PQZ2-F1
#
_entry.id   AF-W7PQZ2-F1
#
_cell.length_a   1.000
_cell.length_b   1.000
_cell.length_c   1.000
_cell.angle_alpha   90.00
_cell.angle_beta   90.00
_cell.angle_gamma   90.00
#
_symmetry.space_group_name_H-M   'P 1'
#
loop_
_entity.id
_entity.type
_entity.pdbx_description
1 polymer ?
#
loop_
_entity_poly.entity_id
_entity_poly.type
_entity_poly.pdbx_seq_one_letter_code
_entity_poly.pdbx_strand_id
1 'polypeptide(L)'
;MTDQKPTRPEWGARTTPRLQGNEHWWPDQLSLNILHQKHPDASPFGADFSYAEAFSQLDVDELCADLDALMTDSQEWWPADWGHYGPFFIRMSWHAAGTYRAVDGRGGGGTGAQRFAPLNSWPDNGNLDKARRLLWPIKQKYGEKISWADLLVLAGNRALETMGFRTFGFGFGRADIWAPEDDIYWAPKPSGSRPMTSATPVPGKTAAACSTTRSPRSRWG
;
A
#
# COMPACT_ATOMS: atom_id res chain seq x y z
N MET A 1 24.73 -28.70 -35.77
CA MET A 1 23.97 -27.50 -35.33
C MET A 1 22.63 -27.99 -34.83
N THR A 2 22.59 -28.37 -33.56
CA THR A 2 21.41 -28.96 -32.91
C THR A 2 20.46 -27.87 -32.45
N ASP A 3 19.25 -27.94 -32.99
CA ASP A 3 18.08 -27.13 -32.69
C ASP A 3 17.69 -27.28 -31.21
N GLN A 4 18.06 -26.30 -30.37
CA GLN A 4 17.62 -26.24 -28.99
C GLN A 4 16.21 -25.66 -28.93
N LYS A 5 15.23 -26.54 -28.67
CA LYS A 5 13.90 -26.13 -28.21
C LYS A 5 14.04 -25.17 -27.02
N PRO A 6 13.31 -24.05 -26.97
CA PRO A 6 13.33 -23.16 -25.81
C PRO A 6 12.81 -23.92 -24.59
N THR A 7 13.67 -23.99 -23.58
CA THR A 7 13.38 -24.54 -22.26
C THR A 7 12.21 -23.77 -21.65
N ARG A 8 11.18 -24.49 -21.20
CA ARG A 8 10.03 -23.94 -20.45
C ARG A 8 10.55 -23.17 -19.23
N PRO A 9 9.98 -22.00 -18.88
CA PRO A 9 10.37 -21.27 -17.68
C PRO A 9 10.08 -22.16 -16.47
N GLU A 10 11.08 -22.25 -15.60
CA GLU A 10 11.13 -23.19 -14.50
C GLU A 10 9.93 -23.07 -13.55
N TRP A 11 9.42 -24.24 -13.17
CA TRP A 11 8.57 -24.41 -12.01
C TRP A 11 9.39 -24.07 -10.76
N GLY A 12 9.05 -22.97 -10.10
CA GLY A 12 9.38 -22.79 -8.68
C GLY A 12 8.89 -24.00 -7.89
N ALA A 13 9.58 -24.31 -6.79
CA ALA A 13 9.39 -25.50 -5.96
C ALA A 13 7.94 -26.02 -5.87
N ARG A 14 7.78 -27.35 -5.88
CA ARG A 14 6.49 -28.10 -5.82
C ARG A 14 5.61 -27.86 -4.57
N THR A 15 5.91 -26.86 -3.75
CA THR A 15 5.20 -26.52 -2.52
C THR A 15 4.86 -25.03 -2.47
N THR A 16 4.37 -24.45 -3.56
CA THR A 16 3.70 -23.15 -3.47
C THR A 16 2.28 -23.39 -2.91
N PRO A 17 1.91 -22.81 -1.75
CA PRO A 17 0.61 -23.06 -1.11
C PRO A 17 -0.59 -22.81 -2.04
N ARG A 18 -0.42 -21.86 -2.97
CA ARG A 18 -1.46 -21.46 -3.91
C ARG A 18 -1.78 -22.48 -5.00
N LEU A 19 -0.85 -23.39 -5.32
CA LEU A 19 -1.10 -24.45 -6.33
C LEU A 19 -1.73 -25.72 -5.72
N GLN A 20 -1.86 -25.83 -4.39
CA GLN A 20 -2.33 -27.05 -3.73
C GLN A 20 -3.34 -26.84 -2.57
N GLY A 21 -3.69 -25.60 -2.21
CA GLY A 21 -4.66 -25.33 -1.13
C GLY A 21 -6.10 -25.69 -1.49
N ASN A 22 -6.97 -25.82 -0.47
CA ASN A 22 -8.40 -26.14 -0.64
C ASN A 22 -9.12 -25.17 -1.60
N GLU A 23 -8.72 -23.90 -1.61
CA GLU A 23 -9.26 -22.87 -2.52
C GLU A 23 -9.05 -23.20 -4.01
N HIS A 24 -8.05 -24.02 -4.35
CA HIS A 24 -7.84 -24.47 -5.72
C HIS A 24 -8.91 -25.46 -6.17
N TRP A 25 -9.28 -26.40 -5.28
CA TRP A 25 -10.26 -27.45 -5.57
C TRP A 25 -11.71 -26.98 -5.36
N TRP A 26 -11.92 -26.11 -4.38
CA TRP A 26 -13.23 -25.55 -4.01
C TRP A 26 -13.16 -24.02 -4.02
N PRO A 27 -13.16 -23.38 -5.21
CA PRO A 27 -12.99 -21.93 -5.33
C PRO A 27 -14.15 -21.11 -4.73
N ASP A 28 -15.35 -21.69 -4.67
CA ASP A 28 -16.55 -21.04 -4.10
C ASP A 28 -16.77 -21.38 -2.62
N GLN A 29 -15.83 -22.10 -1.97
CA GLN A 29 -15.92 -22.40 -0.55
C GLN A 29 -15.74 -21.13 0.28
N LEU A 30 -16.55 -20.97 1.34
CA LEU A 30 -16.38 -19.90 2.31
C LEU A 30 -15.00 -19.98 2.97
N SER A 31 -14.19 -18.94 2.83
CA SER A 31 -12.90 -18.83 3.50
C SER A 31 -13.05 -18.29 4.92
N LEU A 32 -12.45 -18.99 5.89
CA LEU A 32 -12.42 -18.57 7.30
C LEU A 32 -11.16 -17.77 7.65
N ASN A 33 -10.26 -17.53 6.67
CA ASN A 33 -8.96 -16.91 6.92
C ASN A 33 -9.06 -15.51 7.54
N ILE A 34 -10.11 -14.77 7.20
CA ILE A 34 -10.36 -13.42 7.71
C ILE A 34 -10.60 -13.37 9.23
N LEU A 35 -10.97 -14.50 9.85
CA LEU A 35 -11.30 -14.55 11.29
C LEU A 35 -10.05 -14.69 12.18
N HIS A 36 -8.91 -15.09 11.61
CA HIS A 36 -7.66 -15.33 12.36
C HIS A 36 -6.44 -14.54 11.83
N GLN A 37 -6.65 -13.57 10.95
CA GLN A 37 -5.56 -12.81 10.31
C GLN A 37 -4.63 -12.05 11.29
N LYS A 38 -5.13 -11.63 12.46
CA LYS A 38 -4.38 -10.88 13.49
C LYS A 38 -4.10 -11.75 14.72
N HIS A 39 -3.73 -13.01 14.49
CA HIS A 39 -3.42 -13.93 15.59
C HIS A 39 -2.23 -13.42 16.43
N PRO A 40 -2.30 -13.48 17.78
CA PRO A 40 -1.22 -13.02 18.66
C PRO A 40 0.15 -13.61 18.32
N ASP A 41 0.20 -14.90 17.98
CA ASP A 41 1.44 -15.60 17.62
C ASP A 41 2.16 -15.06 16.37
N ALA A 42 1.46 -14.29 15.52
CA ALA A 42 2.10 -13.62 14.39
C ALA A 42 2.89 -12.38 14.81
N SER A 43 2.62 -11.84 16.01
CA SER A 43 3.39 -10.73 16.55
C SER A 43 4.74 -11.22 17.07
N PRO A 44 5.84 -10.49 16.78
CA PRO A 44 7.13 -10.78 17.41
C PRO A 44 7.17 -10.35 18.89
N PHE A 45 6.14 -9.63 19.36
CA PHE A 45 6.04 -9.18 20.75
C PHE A 45 5.27 -10.20 21.60
N GLY A 46 5.56 -10.22 22.90
CA GLY A 46 4.84 -11.06 23.86
C GLY A 46 3.38 -10.64 24.01
N ALA A 47 2.55 -11.54 24.55
CA ALA A 47 1.11 -11.29 24.77
C ALA A 47 0.81 -10.08 25.65
N ASP A 48 1.76 -9.68 26.51
CA ASP A 48 1.62 -8.57 27.45
C ASP A 48 2.05 -7.20 26.87
N PHE A 49 2.46 -7.15 25.60
CA PHE A 49 2.94 -5.90 25.00
C PHE A 49 1.80 -4.90 24.75
N SER A 50 1.94 -3.69 25.30
CA SER A 50 1.04 -2.57 25.08
C SER A 50 1.73 -1.44 24.32
N TYR A 51 1.31 -1.18 23.08
CA TYR A 51 1.87 -0.09 22.28
C TYR A 51 1.62 1.28 22.91
N ALA A 52 0.47 1.50 23.56
CA ALA A 52 0.17 2.76 24.22
C ALA A 52 1.17 3.05 25.37
N GLU A 53 1.55 2.02 26.12
CA GLU A 53 2.55 2.16 27.19
C GLU A 53 3.95 2.38 26.61
N ALA A 54 4.35 1.62 25.58
CA ALA A 54 5.63 1.81 24.91
C ALA A 54 5.76 3.22 24.31
N PHE A 55 4.70 3.71 23.67
CA PHE A 55 4.64 5.06 23.10
C PHE A 55 4.71 6.15 24.17
N SER A 56 4.12 5.94 25.36
CA SER A 56 4.17 6.93 26.45
C SER A 56 5.59 7.23 26.94
N GLN A 57 6.56 6.35 26.68
CA GLN A 57 7.96 6.50 27.04
C GLN A 57 8.82 7.10 25.92
N LEU A 58 8.20 7.52 24.80
CA LEU A 58 8.86 8.12 23.65
C LEU A 58 9.05 9.61 23.86
N ASP A 59 10.25 10.12 23.58
CA ASP A 59 10.46 11.55 23.42
C ASP A 59 9.98 11.96 22.01
N VAL A 60 8.82 12.62 21.96
CA VAL A 60 8.20 13.04 20.70
C VAL A 60 8.97 14.20 20.06
N ASP A 61 9.55 15.09 20.87
CA ASP A 61 10.29 16.24 20.37
C ASP A 61 11.60 15.78 19.72
N GLU A 62 12.29 14.81 20.34
CA GLU A 62 13.48 14.17 19.75
C GLU A 62 13.14 13.44 18.43
N LEU A 63 12.04 12.68 18.40
CA LEU A 63 11.59 12.01 17.17
C LEU A 63 11.30 13.01 16.06
N CYS A 64 10.63 14.11 16.36
CA CYS A 64 10.34 15.16 15.39
C CYS A 64 11.62 15.84 14.90
N ALA A 65 12.59 16.13 15.78
CA ALA A 65 13.87 16.70 15.40
C ALA A 65 14.69 15.76 14.48
N ASP A 66 14.69 14.45 14.76
CA ASP A 66 15.35 13.47 13.88
C ASP A 66 14.67 13.38 12.51
N LEU A 67 13.34 13.44 12.46
CA LEU A 67 12.60 13.46 11.20
C LEU A 67 12.92 14.70 10.38
N ASP A 68 12.97 15.86 11.01
CA ASP A 68 13.31 17.12 10.35
C ASP A 68 14.74 17.09 9.81
N ALA A 69 15.70 16.57 10.59
CA ALA A 69 17.08 16.41 10.15
C ALA A 69 17.19 15.46 8.95
N LEU A 70 16.50 14.32 9.01
CA LEU A 70 16.45 13.34 7.91
C LEU A 70 15.93 13.96 6.62
N MET A 71 14.99 14.91 6.68
CA MET A 71 14.41 15.50 5.48
C MET A 71 15.42 16.20 4.59
N THR A 72 16.50 16.72 5.15
CA THR A 72 17.60 17.38 4.41
C THR A 72 18.87 16.53 4.31
N ASP A 73 18.89 15.35 4.94
CA ASP A 73 20.04 14.43 4.91
C ASP A 73 20.00 13.51 3.68
N SER A 74 20.38 14.07 2.53
CA SER A 74 20.33 13.38 1.24
C SER A 74 21.26 12.16 1.19
N GLN A 75 20.69 11.00 0.87
CA GLN A 75 21.39 9.73 0.72
C GLN A 75 21.83 9.48 -0.73
N GLU A 76 23.03 8.93 -0.94
CA GLU A 76 23.57 8.67 -2.29
C GLU A 76 22.73 7.68 -3.11
N TRP A 77 22.15 6.67 -2.46
CA TRP A 77 21.35 5.63 -3.14
C TRP A 77 19.94 6.11 -3.52
N TRP A 78 19.48 7.23 -2.96
CA TRP A 78 18.24 7.89 -3.34
C TRP A 78 18.33 9.38 -3.03
N PRO A 79 18.97 10.19 -3.89
CA PRO A 79 19.19 11.61 -3.62
C PRO A 79 17.89 12.39 -3.39
N ALA A 80 17.94 13.37 -2.50
CA ALA A 80 16.79 14.22 -2.23
C ALA A 80 16.58 15.23 -3.37
N ASP A 81 15.38 15.22 -3.97
CA ASP A 81 15.01 16.24 -4.94
C ASP A 81 15.03 17.63 -4.26
N TRP A 82 15.70 18.59 -4.89
CA TRP A 82 15.93 19.94 -4.33
C TRP A 82 16.60 19.95 -2.95
N GLY A 83 17.27 18.87 -2.55
CA GLY A 83 17.90 18.74 -1.24
C GLY A 83 16.92 18.53 -0.09
N HIS A 84 15.64 18.19 -0.36
CA HIS A 84 14.65 17.97 0.68
C HIS A 84 13.65 16.84 0.33
N TYR A 85 13.55 15.80 1.16
CA TYR A 85 12.61 14.67 0.99
C TYR A 85 11.14 15.01 1.30
N GLY A 86 10.81 16.28 1.53
CA GLY A 86 9.52 16.70 2.07
C GLY A 86 8.36 16.30 1.16
N PRO A 87 8.38 16.68 -0.12
CA PRO A 87 7.34 16.27 -1.08
C PRO A 87 7.20 14.74 -1.18
N PHE A 88 8.30 14.00 -1.03
CA PHE A 88 8.31 12.54 -1.10
C PHE A 88 7.62 11.89 0.10
N PHE A 89 7.89 12.38 1.32
CA PHE A 89 7.21 11.92 2.53
C PHE A 89 5.74 12.32 2.59
N ILE A 90 5.38 13.50 2.05
CA ILE A 90 3.97 13.89 1.89
C ILE A 90 3.25 12.90 0.99
N ARG A 91 3.81 12.56 -0.18
CA ARG A 91 3.22 11.55 -1.07
C ARG A 91 3.10 10.20 -0.37
N MET A 92 4.14 9.74 0.32
CA MET A 92 4.10 8.47 1.05
C MET A 92 2.95 8.42 2.07
N SER A 93 2.81 9.48 2.86
CA SER A 93 1.78 9.60 3.90
C SER A 93 0.38 9.68 3.29
N TRP A 94 0.22 10.47 2.22
CA TRP A 94 -1.00 10.56 1.45
C TRP A 94 -1.42 9.21 0.88
N HIS A 95 -0.50 8.45 0.27
CA HIS A 95 -0.79 7.12 -0.27
C HIS A 95 -1.09 6.09 0.83
N ALA A 96 -0.53 6.26 2.03
CA ALA A 96 -0.84 5.38 3.16
C ALA A 96 -2.29 5.62 3.61
N ALA A 97 -2.68 6.88 3.82
CA ALA A 97 -4.03 7.26 4.25
C ALA A 97 -5.09 7.14 3.14
N GLY A 98 -4.71 7.37 1.88
CA GLY A 98 -5.62 7.50 0.73
C GLY A 98 -6.26 6.20 0.24
N THR A 99 -5.90 5.05 0.82
CA THR A 99 -6.57 3.77 0.54
C THR A 99 -7.89 3.60 1.30
N TYR A 100 -8.21 4.52 2.22
CA TYR A 100 -9.43 4.48 3.01
C TYR A 100 -10.69 4.59 2.15
N ARG A 101 -11.72 3.82 2.51
CA ARG A 101 -13.04 3.88 1.88
C ARG A 101 -14.13 4.00 2.94
N ALA A 102 -15.02 4.97 2.75
CA ALA A 102 -16.11 5.21 3.70
C ALA A 102 -17.19 4.11 3.73
N VAL A 103 -17.30 3.30 2.68
CA VAL A 103 -18.40 2.31 2.52
C VAL A 103 -18.27 1.12 3.49
N ASP A 104 -17.05 0.69 3.77
CA ASP A 104 -16.76 -0.46 4.63
C ASP A 104 -15.73 -0.14 5.73
N GLY A 105 -15.23 1.10 5.77
CA GLY A 105 -14.25 1.56 6.74
C GLY A 105 -12.86 0.94 6.57
N ARG A 106 -12.59 0.26 5.45
CA ARG A 106 -11.33 -0.45 5.21
C ARG A 106 -10.28 0.44 4.56
N GLY A 107 -9.02 0.02 4.67
CA GLY A 107 -7.85 0.75 4.19
C GLY A 107 -7.46 1.89 5.12
N GLY A 108 -6.63 2.80 4.61
CA GLY A 108 -6.09 3.94 5.33
C GLY A 108 -4.74 3.66 6.01
N GLY A 109 -4.24 4.67 6.72
CA GLY A 109 -2.92 4.65 7.36
C GLY A 109 -2.90 4.01 8.76
N GLY A 110 -4.03 3.48 9.22
CA GLY A 110 -4.24 3.05 10.61
C GLY A 110 -3.44 1.81 11.04
N THR A 111 -2.99 0.99 10.10
CA THR A 111 -2.35 -0.32 10.36
C THR A 111 -0.92 -0.41 9.82
N GLY A 112 -0.45 0.61 9.10
CA GLY A 112 0.83 0.57 8.40
C GLY A 112 0.86 -0.42 7.23
N ALA A 113 -0.30 -0.83 6.70
CA ALA A 113 -0.43 -1.84 5.65
C ALA A 113 0.35 -1.54 4.36
N GLN A 114 0.74 -0.28 4.11
CA GLN A 114 1.55 0.13 2.95
C GLN A 114 2.89 -0.62 2.86
N ARG A 115 3.40 -1.21 3.95
CA ARG A 115 4.64 -2.02 3.93
C ARG A 115 4.43 -3.46 3.44
N PHE A 116 3.18 -3.94 3.44
CA PHE A 116 2.83 -5.29 3.05
C PHE A 116 2.24 -5.36 1.64
N ALA A 117 2.20 -6.57 1.08
CA ALA A 117 1.44 -6.82 -0.14
C ALA A 117 -0.06 -6.64 0.13
N PRO A 118 -0.86 -6.23 -0.87
CA PRO A 118 -0.45 -5.85 -2.22
C PRO A 118 0.05 -4.39 -2.29
N LEU A 119 -0.19 -3.58 -1.27
CA LEU A 119 0.00 -2.12 -1.31
C LEU A 119 1.45 -1.72 -1.54
N ASN A 120 2.41 -2.46 -0.99
CA ASN A 120 3.84 -2.19 -1.17
C ASN A 120 4.32 -2.31 -2.64
N SER A 121 3.52 -2.93 -3.51
CA SER A 121 3.84 -3.24 -4.90
C SER A 121 2.80 -2.68 -5.89
N TRP A 122 1.86 -1.87 -5.43
CA TRP A 122 0.91 -1.20 -6.32
C TRP A 122 1.66 -0.23 -7.27
N PRO A 123 1.25 -0.14 -8.55
CA PRO A 123 1.88 0.77 -9.50
C PRO A 123 1.92 2.22 -9.01
N ASP A 124 0.84 2.65 -8.35
CA ASP A 124 0.70 4.01 -7.82
C ASP A 124 1.63 4.28 -6.62
N ASN A 125 2.09 3.22 -5.94
CA ASN A 125 3.05 3.29 -4.83
C ASN A 125 4.51 3.13 -5.30
N GLY A 126 4.77 3.30 -6.60
CA GLY A 126 6.11 3.23 -7.17
C GLY A 126 7.12 4.12 -6.43
N ASN A 127 8.29 3.56 -6.13
CA ASN A 127 9.39 4.12 -5.34
C ASN A 127 9.09 4.39 -3.86
N LEU A 128 7.86 4.23 -3.36
CA LEU A 128 7.57 4.47 -1.93
C LEU A 128 8.25 3.45 -1.00
N ASP A 129 8.73 2.32 -1.53
CA ASP A 129 9.67 1.42 -0.86
C ASP A 129 10.93 2.16 -0.38
N LYS A 130 11.44 3.10 -1.19
CA LYS A 130 12.60 3.91 -0.84
C LYS A 130 12.28 4.95 0.23
N ALA A 131 11.10 5.56 0.17
CA ALA A 131 10.62 6.47 1.23
C ALA A 131 10.59 5.78 2.59
N ARG A 132 10.02 4.56 2.64
CA ARG A 132 9.99 3.75 3.86
C ARG A 132 11.40 3.34 4.30
N ARG A 133 12.29 3.06 3.36
CA ARG A 133 13.69 2.70 3.64
C ARG A 133 14.50 3.86 4.22
N LEU A 134 14.22 5.11 3.82
CA LEU A 134 14.82 6.31 4.41
C LEU A 134 14.42 6.49 5.88
N LEU A 135 13.20 6.09 6.26
CA LEU A 135 12.69 6.16 7.64
C LEU A 135 13.20 5.02 8.52
N TRP A 136 13.85 4.00 7.96
CA TRP A 136 14.32 2.84 8.73
C TRP A 136 15.27 3.20 9.89
N PRO A 137 16.29 4.07 9.73
CA PRO A 137 17.18 4.44 10.83
C PRO A 137 16.43 5.04 12.03
N ILE A 138 15.39 5.84 11.77
CA ILE A 138 14.50 6.39 12.81
C ILE A 138 13.73 5.26 13.48
N LYS A 139 13.09 4.38 12.70
CA LYS A 139 12.39 3.21 13.27
C LYS A 139 13.32 2.32 14.09
N GLN A 140 14.57 2.17 13.67
CA GLN A 140 15.60 1.40 14.35
C GLN A 140 16.03 2.07 15.67
N LYS A 141 16.18 3.40 15.70
CA LYS A 141 16.53 4.18 16.90
C LYS A 141 15.45 4.08 17.97
N TYR A 142 14.19 4.25 17.59
CA TYR A 142 13.06 4.32 18.55
C TYR A 142 12.38 2.97 18.81
N GLY A 143 12.71 1.93 18.03
CA GLY A 143 12.26 0.57 18.27
C GLY A 143 10.74 0.45 18.38
N GLU A 144 10.26 -0.31 19.35
CA GLU A 144 8.84 -0.58 19.59
C GLU A 144 8.01 0.62 20.07
N LYS A 145 8.67 1.70 20.52
CA LYS A 145 8.00 2.91 21.01
C LYS A 145 7.27 3.70 19.92
N ILE A 146 7.63 3.49 18.65
CA ILE A 146 6.95 4.08 17.50
C ILE A 146 6.60 2.98 16.49
N SER A 147 5.34 2.92 16.08
CA SER A 147 4.89 2.00 15.04
C SER A 147 5.23 2.53 13.65
N TRP A 148 5.31 1.64 12.65
CA TRP A 148 5.34 2.07 11.25
C TRP A 148 4.06 2.81 10.87
N ALA A 149 2.90 2.37 11.36
CA ALA A 149 1.64 3.04 11.09
C ALA A 149 1.67 4.54 11.46
N ASP A 150 2.16 4.88 12.65
CA ASP A 150 2.31 6.27 13.08
C ASP A 150 3.46 6.97 12.33
N LEU A 151 4.63 6.34 12.23
CA LEU A 151 5.82 6.94 11.59
C LEU A 151 5.56 7.33 10.14
N LEU A 152 4.84 6.48 9.38
CA LEU A 152 4.54 6.74 7.97
C LEU A 152 3.71 8.02 7.80
N VAL A 153 2.72 8.25 8.65
CA VAL A 153 1.84 9.42 8.54
C VAL A 153 2.49 10.66 9.18
N LEU A 154 3.22 10.47 10.28
CA LEU A 154 3.96 11.54 10.95
C LEU A 154 4.98 12.19 10.03
N ALA A 155 5.71 11.39 9.23
CA ALA A 155 6.72 11.90 8.30
C ALA A 155 6.14 12.93 7.32
N GLY A 156 4.93 12.72 6.79
CA GLY A 156 4.26 13.69 5.94
C GLY A 156 3.76 14.92 6.69
N ASN A 157 3.29 14.75 7.94
CA ASN A 157 2.87 15.87 8.77
C ASN A 157 4.06 16.79 9.08
N ARG A 158 5.20 16.22 9.47
CA ARG A 158 6.44 16.98 9.70
C ARG A 158 6.95 17.63 8.42
N ALA A 159 6.88 16.93 7.28
CA ALA A 159 7.31 17.49 6.01
C ALA A 159 6.54 18.74 5.60
N LEU A 160 5.24 18.81 5.93
CA LEU A 160 4.46 20.03 5.74
C LEU A 160 4.99 21.16 6.64
N GLU A 161 5.28 20.87 7.90
CA GLU A 161 5.74 21.86 8.88
C GLU A 161 7.13 22.41 8.56
N THR A 162 8.09 21.55 8.17
CA THR A 162 9.45 22.00 7.80
C THR A 162 9.45 22.85 6.53
N MET A 163 8.46 22.66 5.65
CA MET A 163 8.26 23.46 4.43
C MET A 163 7.35 24.69 4.64
N GLY A 164 7.03 25.04 5.89
CA GLY A 164 6.35 26.28 6.24
C GLY A 164 4.82 26.20 6.32
N PHE A 165 4.22 25.01 6.24
CA PHE A 165 2.79 24.81 6.44
C PHE A 165 2.50 24.34 7.87
N ARG A 166 1.78 25.18 8.64
CA ARG A 166 1.36 24.81 9.99
C ARG A 166 0.20 23.82 9.95
N THR A 167 0.42 22.61 10.43
CA THR A 167 -0.62 21.58 10.53
C THR A 167 -1.55 21.85 11.71
N PHE A 168 -2.72 21.21 11.72
CA PHE A 168 -3.68 21.33 12.82
C PHE A 168 -3.20 20.62 14.09
N GLY A 169 -2.42 19.55 13.93
CA GLY A 169 -1.94 18.68 14.99
C GLY A 169 -1.83 17.25 14.50
N PHE A 170 -1.25 16.38 15.34
CA PHE A 170 -1.06 14.97 15.04
C PHE A 170 -1.45 14.11 16.26
N GLY A 171 -2.10 12.98 16.01
CA GLY A 171 -2.45 12.00 17.03
C GLY A 171 -1.76 10.67 16.76
N PHE A 172 -1.14 10.11 17.79
CA PHE A 172 -0.48 8.80 17.78
C PHE A 172 -1.41 7.70 18.31
N GLY A 173 -0.98 6.44 18.22
CA GLY A 173 -1.68 5.30 18.80
C GLY A 173 -2.04 4.21 17.79
N ARG A 174 -1.56 4.31 16.55
CA ARG A 174 -1.80 3.29 15.52
C ARG A 174 -0.88 2.11 15.77
N ALA A 175 -1.42 0.96 16.17
CA ALA A 175 -0.63 -0.25 16.34
C ALA A 175 -0.27 -0.90 14.99
N ASP A 176 0.90 -1.53 14.94
CA ASP A 176 1.39 -2.24 13.76
C ASP A 176 0.73 -3.61 13.56
N ILE A 177 0.53 -4.01 12.30
CA ILE A 177 0.14 -5.38 11.92
C ILE A 177 1.36 -6.21 11.51
N TRP A 178 1.24 -7.53 11.50
CA TRP A 178 2.38 -8.43 11.22
C TRP A 178 2.22 -9.27 9.94
N ALA A 179 1.03 -9.22 9.35
CA ALA A 179 0.67 -9.90 8.11
C ALA A 179 -0.16 -8.94 7.24
N PRO A 180 -0.19 -9.15 5.91
CA PRO A 180 -1.10 -8.42 5.03
C PRO A 180 -2.57 -8.66 5.43
N GLU A 181 -3.41 -7.65 5.21
CA GLU A 181 -4.85 -7.75 5.47
C GLU A 181 -5.54 -8.43 4.28
N ASP A 182 -6.03 -9.64 4.51
CA ASP A 182 -6.72 -10.46 3.50
C ASP A 182 -8.22 -10.15 3.40
N ASP A 183 -8.74 -9.35 4.33
CA ASP A 183 -10.15 -9.00 4.45
C ASP A 183 -10.55 -7.78 3.61
N ILE A 184 -9.61 -7.17 2.88
CA ILE A 184 -9.87 -6.01 2.01
C ILE A 184 -10.12 -6.45 0.57
N TYR A 185 -11.36 -6.25 0.12
CA TYR A 185 -11.73 -6.43 -1.28
C TYR A 185 -11.31 -5.22 -2.13
N TRP A 186 -10.14 -5.27 -2.77
CA TRP A 186 -9.61 -4.17 -3.59
C TRP A 186 -10.27 -4.06 -4.97
N ALA A 187 -10.47 -5.20 -5.64
CA ALA A 187 -11.11 -5.34 -6.94
C ALA A 187 -11.29 -6.85 -7.24
N PRO A 188 -12.15 -7.24 -8.20
CA PRO A 188 -12.10 -8.60 -8.74
C PRO A 188 -10.68 -8.88 -9.25
N LYS A 189 -10.10 -10.04 -8.90
CA LYS A 189 -8.84 -10.47 -9.51
C LYS A 189 -9.02 -10.46 -11.04
N PRO A 190 -8.05 -9.93 -11.83
CA PRO A 190 -8.13 -10.09 -13.26
C PRO A 190 -8.20 -11.59 -13.57
N SER A 191 -9.25 -12.01 -14.27
CA SER A 191 -9.42 -13.39 -14.69
C SER A 191 -8.30 -13.75 -15.66
N GLY A 192 -7.25 -14.39 -15.17
CA GLY A 192 -6.28 -15.07 -16.02
C GLY A 192 -7.00 -16.19 -16.78
N SER A 193 -6.95 -16.11 -18.11
CA SER A 193 -7.31 -17.16 -19.07
C SER A 193 -8.70 -17.80 -18.91
N ARG A 194 -9.76 -17.08 -19.26
CA ARG A 194 -10.81 -17.71 -20.07
C ARG A 194 -10.45 -17.42 -21.53
N PRO A 195 -10.24 -18.43 -22.41
CA PRO A 195 -10.31 -18.13 -23.83
C PRO A 195 -11.67 -17.46 -24.06
N MET A 196 -11.69 -16.40 -24.86
CA MET A 196 -12.95 -15.89 -25.41
C MET A 196 -13.59 -17.05 -26.18
N THR A 197 -14.41 -17.85 -25.50
CA THR A 197 -15.44 -18.60 -26.20
C THR A 197 -16.32 -17.52 -26.80
N SER A 198 -16.29 -17.45 -28.12
CA SER A 198 -17.07 -16.55 -28.95
C SER A 198 -18.42 -16.28 -28.30
N ALA A 199 -18.72 -15.00 -28.12
CA ALA A 199 -20.04 -14.56 -27.70
C ALA A 199 -21.06 -15.18 -28.65
N THR A 200 -21.85 -16.11 -28.15
CA THR A 200 -23.07 -16.53 -28.82
C THR A 200 -23.99 -15.30 -28.78
N PRO A 201 -24.49 -14.78 -29.93
CA PRO A 201 -25.31 -13.60 -29.91
C PRO A 201 -26.63 -13.91 -29.21
N VAL A 202 -26.98 -13.14 -28.18
CA VAL A 202 -28.34 -13.09 -27.65
C VAL A 202 -29.21 -12.35 -28.68
N PRO A 203 -30.25 -12.97 -29.26
CA PRO A 203 -31.10 -12.28 -30.21
C PRO A 203 -32.00 -11.29 -29.45
N GLY A 204 -32.05 -10.03 -29.89
CA GLY A 204 -33.15 -9.12 -29.53
C GLY A 204 -32.83 -7.81 -28.83
N LYS A 205 -31.66 -7.18 -29.06
CA LYS A 205 -31.52 -5.74 -28.75
C LYS A 205 -30.91 -4.99 -29.94
N THR A 206 -31.79 -4.36 -30.70
CA THR A 206 -31.46 -3.34 -31.69
C THR A 206 -30.77 -2.16 -31.00
N ALA A 207 -29.52 -1.90 -31.38
CA ALA A 207 -28.81 -0.69 -30.99
C ALA A 207 -29.29 0.47 -31.87
N ALA A 208 -29.93 1.47 -31.25
CA ALA A 208 -30.17 2.75 -31.88
C ALA A 208 -28.83 3.49 -32.03
N ALA A 209 -28.43 3.76 -33.28
CA ALA A 209 -27.26 4.55 -33.60
C ALA A 209 -27.53 6.03 -33.26
N CYS A 210 -26.75 6.59 -32.33
CA CYS A 210 -26.72 8.02 -32.06
C CYS A 210 -25.93 8.70 -33.18
N SER A 211 -26.62 9.37 -34.11
CA SER A 211 -26.03 10.16 -35.19
C SER A 211 -25.38 11.42 -34.64
N THR A 212 -24.09 11.60 -34.87
CA THR A 212 -23.35 12.81 -34.53
C THR A 212 -23.67 13.91 -35.56
N THR A 213 -24.49 14.88 -35.18
CA THR A 213 -24.74 16.09 -35.97
C THR A 213 -23.54 17.03 -35.85
N ARG A 214 -22.91 17.34 -37.00
CA ARG A 214 -21.77 18.25 -37.13
C ARG A 214 -22.29 19.69 -37.07
N SER A 215 -21.92 20.45 -36.04
CA SER A 215 -22.27 21.89 -35.92
C SER A 215 -21.45 22.75 -36.90
N PRO A 216 -22.05 23.74 -37.60
CA PRO A 216 -21.33 24.64 -38.48
C PRO A 216 -20.62 25.75 -37.69
N ARG A 217 -19.34 25.98 -37.99
CA ARG A 217 -18.56 27.14 -37.53
C ARG A 217 -19.17 28.42 -38.11
N SER A 218 -19.63 29.33 -37.25
CA SER A 218 -19.87 30.73 -37.61
C SER A 218 -18.57 31.53 -37.45
N ARG A 219 -18.11 32.12 -38.58
CA ARG A 219 -17.25 33.32 -38.64
C ARG A 219 -18.02 34.56 -38.16
N TRP A 220 -17.32 35.69 -38.15
CA TRP A 220 -17.67 37.07 -37.76
C TRP A 220 -17.15 37.38 -36.34
N GLY A 221 -16.35 38.42 -36.10
CA GLY A 221 -15.77 39.48 -36.92
C GLY A 221 -14.85 40.30 -36.02
#